data_AF-A0A6P2AZQ6-F1
#
_entry.id   AF-A0A6P2AZQ6-F1
#
_cell.length_a   1.000
_cell.length_b   1.000
_cell.length_c   1.000
_cell.angle_alpha   90.00
_cell.angle_beta   90.00
_cell.angle_gamma   90.00
#
_symmetry.space_group_name_H-M   'P 1'
#
loop_
_entity.id
_entity.type
_entity.pdbx_description
1 polymer ?
#
loop_
_entity_poly.entity_id
_entity_poly.type
_entity_poly.pdbx_seq_one_letter_code
_entity_poly.pdbx_strand_id
1 'polypeptide(L)'
;MNQMKAQRVVVLWILITLGMLLHQFMGLHNLRFGVNVLKSGYDGVPDVEMIKRLTLYVLPLLYISVSLYVNHKVIRLLHLIASPFYLGFHTLHFIDEWGKMKDPVQWVLLTALVIMSALLVHSSWSWFRDENS
;
A
#
# COMPACT_ATOMS: atom_id res chain seq x y z
N MET A 1 1.73 -17.93 -19.44
CA MET A 1 2.79 -17.08 -18.83
C MET A 1 2.24 -15.80 -18.19
N ASN A 2 1.28 -15.13 -18.83
CA ASN A 2 0.71 -13.85 -18.37
C ASN A 2 -0.02 -13.92 -17.01
N GLN A 3 -0.76 -15.01 -16.73
CA GLN A 3 -1.50 -15.15 -15.45
C GLN A 3 -0.60 -15.22 -14.22
N MET A 4 0.55 -15.90 -14.29
CA MET A 4 1.49 -15.94 -13.15
C MET A 4 2.04 -14.55 -12.82
N LYS A 5 2.23 -13.67 -13.81
CA LYS A 5 2.71 -12.31 -13.59
C LYS A 5 1.63 -11.43 -12.95
N ALA A 6 0.39 -11.51 -13.44
CA ALA A 6 -0.75 -10.86 -12.83
C ALA A 6 -0.94 -11.31 -11.36
N GLN A 7 -0.83 -12.61 -11.09
CA GLN A 7 -0.92 -13.16 -9.73
C GLN A 7 0.17 -12.60 -8.81
N ARG A 8 1.42 -12.48 -9.26
CA ARG A 8 2.50 -11.87 -8.47
C ARG A 8 2.18 -10.43 -8.09
N VAL A 9 1.68 -9.63 -9.05
CA VAL A 9 1.27 -8.25 -8.83
C VAL A 9 0.11 -8.17 -7.83
N VAL A 10 -0.90 -9.04 -7.96
CA VAL A 10 -2.03 -9.12 -7.03
C VAL A 10 -1.59 -9.51 -5.62
N VAL A 11 -0.73 -10.52 -5.49
CA VAL A 11 -0.20 -10.96 -4.18
C VAL A 11 0.59 -9.83 -3.52
N LEU A 12 1.41 -9.10 -4.27
CA LEU A 12 2.15 -7.96 -3.73
C LEU A 12 1.23 -6.84 -3.26
N TRP A 13 0.16 -6.53 -4.00
CA TRP A 13 -0.86 -5.59 -3.53
C TRP A 13 -1.50 -6.05 -2.22
N ILE A 14 -1.88 -7.34 -2.12
CA ILE A 14 -2.47 -7.90 -0.89
C ILE A 14 -1.50 -7.76 0.29
N LEU A 15 -0.23 -8.15 0.11
CA LEU A 15 0.77 -8.08 1.16
C LEU A 15 1.04 -6.65 1.62
N ILE A 16 1.10 -5.69 0.68
CA ILE A 16 1.26 -4.28 1.00
C ILE A 16 0.07 -3.76 1.79
N THR A 17 -1.16 -4.02 1.34
CA THR A 17 -2.38 -3.61 2.06
C THR A 17 -2.45 -4.22 3.46
N LEU A 18 -2.16 -5.51 3.60
CA LEU A 18 -2.13 -6.17 4.91
C LEU A 18 -1.02 -5.61 5.81
N GLY A 19 0.17 -5.37 5.28
CA GLY A 19 1.27 -4.77 6.03
C GLY A 19 0.94 -3.37 6.53
N MET A 20 0.27 -2.54 5.72
CA MET A 20 -0.19 -1.22 6.14
C MET A 20 -1.30 -1.29 7.19
N LEU A 21 -2.25 -2.23 7.06
CA LEU A 21 -3.25 -2.47 8.10
C LEU A 21 -2.60 -2.89 9.42
N LEU A 22 -1.63 -3.80 9.39
CA LEU A 22 -0.85 -4.21 10.56
C LEU A 22 -0.10 -3.04 11.18
N HIS A 23 0.58 -2.22 10.37
CA HIS A 23 1.29 -1.03 10.83
C HIS A 23 0.35 -0.06 11.55
N GLN A 24 -0.82 0.22 10.96
CA GLN A 24 -1.86 1.03 11.59
C GLN A 24 -2.32 0.41 12.92
N PHE A 25 -2.64 -0.90 12.95
CA PHE A 25 -3.09 -1.58 14.17
C PHE A 25 -2.05 -1.54 15.29
N MET A 26 -0.76 -1.66 14.98
CA MET A 26 0.33 -1.52 15.95
C MET A 26 0.43 -0.08 16.48
N GLY A 27 0.24 0.92 15.63
CA GLY A 27 0.18 2.33 16.06
C GLY A 27 -0.99 2.64 17.00
N LEU A 28 -2.10 1.90 16.88
CA LEU A 28 -3.27 2.03 17.76
C LEU A 28 -3.09 1.32 19.12
N HIS A 29 -1.95 0.66 19.39
CA HIS A 29 -1.74 -0.03 20.67
C HIS A 29 -1.87 0.91 21.88
N ASN A 30 -1.46 2.19 21.72
CA ASN A 30 -1.61 3.22 22.75
C ASN A 30 -3.09 3.56 23.06
N LEU A 31 -4.03 3.37 22.13
CA LEU A 31 -5.46 3.57 22.38
C LEU A 31 -6.04 2.50 23.31
N ARG A 32 -5.43 1.30 23.35
CA ARG A 32 -5.87 0.23 24.26
C ARG A 32 -5.64 0.55 25.74
N PHE A 33 -4.84 1.58 26.04
CA PHE A 33 -4.54 2.03 27.41
C PHE A 33 -5.40 3.22 27.87
N GLY A 34 -6.54 3.49 27.21
CA GLY A 34 -7.56 4.40 27.74
C GLY A 34 -7.33 5.89 27.51
N VAL A 35 -6.45 6.26 26.56
CA VAL A 35 -6.35 7.66 26.13
C VAL A 35 -7.61 8.02 25.35
N ASN A 36 -8.39 8.96 25.86
CA ASN A 36 -9.64 9.41 25.25
C ASN A 36 -9.30 10.29 24.04
N VAL A 37 -9.43 9.77 22.82
CA VAL A 37 -9.08 10.50 21.58
C VAL A 37 -10.35 11.03 20.92
N LEU A 38 -11.09 11.86 21.65
CA LEU A 38 -12.08 12.74 21.04
C LEU A 38 -11.34 13.96 20.51
N LYS A 39 -11.16 14.02 19.19
CA LYS A 39 -10.64 15.23 18.52
C LYS A 39 -11.73 16.30 18.63
N SER A 40 -11.50 17.34 19.45
CA SER A 40 -12.42 18.47 19.54
C SER A 40 -12.54 19.15 18.17
N GLY A 41 -13.76 19.37 17.69
CA GLY A 41 -14.01 20.08 16.42
C GLY A 41 -14.06 19.20 15.17
N TYR A 42 -14.53 17.95 15.26
CA TYR A 42 -14.83 17.13 14.07
C TYR A 42 -16.01 17.75 13.30
N ASP A 43 -15.71 18.42 12.20
CA ASP A 43 -16.65 19.19 11.37
C ASP A 43 -17.19 18.41 10.16
N GLY A 44 -16.76 17.14 10.01
CA GLY A 44 -17.20 16.25 8.92
C GLY A 44 -16.58 16.58 7.56
N VAL A 45 -15.62 17.50 7.49
CA VAL A 45 -14.88 17.80 6.26
C VAL A 45 -13.88 16.66 5.99
N PRO A 46 -13.82 16.12 4.76
CA PRO A 46 -12.79 15.17 4.37
C PRO A 46 -11.39 15.67 4.71
N ASP A 47 -10.75 15.06 5.70
CA ASP A 47 -9.38 15.37 6.04
C ASP A 47 -8.40 14.60 5.13
N VAL A 48 -7.14 15.04 5.14
CA VAL A 48 -6.06 14.38 4.38
C VAL A 48 -5.95 12.89 4.76
N GLU A 49 -6.31 12.53 6.00
CA GLU A 49 -6.32 11.14 6.46
C GLU A 49 -7.39 10.30 5.77
N MET A 50 -8.55 10.86 5.43
CA MET A 50 -9.55 10.18 4.60
C MET A 50 -9.01 9.87 3.20
N ILE A 51 -8.31 10.83 2.58
CA ILE A 51 -7.70 10.64 1.26
C ILE A 51 -6.60 9.58 1.30
N LYS A 52 -5.77 9.56 2.35
CA LYS A 52 -4.78 8.49 2.58
C LYS A 52 -5.45 7.13 2.71
N ARG A 53 -6.54 7.04 3.50
CA ARG A 53 -7.29 5.78 3.67
C ARG A 53 -7.87 5.26 2.36
N LEU A 54 -8.50 6.14 1.58
CA LEU A 54 -9.04 5.78 0.27
C LEU A 54 -7.92 5.33 -0.68
N THR A 55 -6.86 6.14 -0.77
CA THR A 55 -5.78 5.91 -1.72
C THR A 55 -4.99 4.66 -1.38
N LEU A 56 -4.59 4.43 -0.14
CA LEU A 56 -3.63 3.38 0.25
C LEU A 56 -4.26 2.04 0.63
N TYR A 57 -5.56 2.01 0.90
CA TYR A 57 -6.25 0.79 1.35
C TYR A 57 -7.38 0.39 0.41
N VAL A 58 -8.26 1.33 0.03
CA VAL A 58 -9.42 1.00 -0.82
C VAL A 58 -9.02 0.82 -2.29
N LEU A 59 -8.17 1.71 -2.82
CA LEU A 59 -7.76 1.63 -4.23
C LEU A 59 -6.99 0.34 -4.57
N PRO A 60 -6.07 -0.18 -3.72
CA PRO A 60 -5.47 -1.50 -3.93
C PRO A 60 -6.47 -2.64 -4.00
N LEU A 61 -7.53 -2.59 -3.18
CA LEU A 61 -8.58 -3.62 -3.22
C LEU A 61 -9.31 -3.62 -4.57
N LEU A 62 -9.53 -2.44 -5.16
CA LEU A 62 -10.07 -2.33 -6.51
C LEU A 62 -9.11 -2.89 -7.56
N TYR A 63 -7.81 -2.57 -7.47
CA TYR A 63 -6.78 -3.11 -8.35
C TYR A 63 -6.67 -4.63 -8.27
N ILE A 64 -6.69 -5.19 -7.06
CA ILE A 64 -6.73 -6.64 -6.82
C ILE A 64 -7.98 -7.23 -7.48
N SER A 65 -9.15 -6.70 -7.17
CA SER A 65 -10.43 -7.25 -7.63
C SER A 65 -10.52 -7.23 -9.15
N VAL A 66 -10.21 -6.10 -9.79
CA VAL A 66 -10.28 -5.97 -11.25
C VAL A 66 -9.24 -6.88 -11.92
N SER A 67 -8.01 -6.94 -11.41
CA SER A 67 -6.94 -7.74 -12.00
C SER A 67 -7.15 -9.26 -11.90
N LEU A 68 -8.01 -9.73 -10.99
CA LEU A 68 -8.38 -11.14 -10.90
C LEU A 68 -9.28 -11.59 -12.06
N TYR A 69 -10.08 -10.68 -12.61
CA TYR A 69 -11.09 -11.02 -13.63
C TYR A 69 -10.81 -10.39 -15.00
N VAL A 70 -10.01 -9.31 -15.05
CA VAL A 70 -9.80 -8.52 -16.27
C VAL A 70 -8.33 -8.48 -16.62
N ASN A 71 -8.00 -9.03 -17.79
CA ASN A 71 -6.64 -9.00 -18.32
C ASN A 71 -6.55 -8.03 -19.52
N HIS A 72 -6.60 -6.73 -19.22
CA HIS A 72 -6.63 -5.65 -20.24
C HIS A 72 -5.42 -4.71 -20.13
N LYS A 73 -4.90 -4.21 -21.26
CA LYS A 73 -3.72 -3.34 -21.33
C LYS A 73 -3.80 -2.12 -20.42
N VAL A 74 -4.98 -1.48 -20.36
CA VAL A 74 -5.21 -0.32 -19.49
C VAL A 74 -5.05 -0.68 -18.02
N ILE A 75 -5.53 -1.85 -17.58
CA ILE A 75 -5.36 -2.30 -16.18
C ILE A 75 -3.88 -2.49 -15.86
N ARG A 76 -3.12 -3.11 -16.76
CA ARG A 76 -1.66 -3.28 -16.59
C ARG A 76 -0.95 -1.92 -16.49
N LEU A 77 -1.33 -0.96 -17.34
CA LEU A 77 -0.79 0.40 -17.30
C LEU A 77 -1.11 1.10 -15.97
N LEU A 78 -2.33 0.96 -15.46
CA LEU A 78 -2.72 1.53 -14.16
C LEU A 78 -1.85 0.97 -13.03
N HIS A 79 -1.58 -0.33 -13.01
CA HIS A 79 -0.67 -0.94 -12.02
C HIS A 79 0.77 -0.42 -12.15
N LEU A 80 1.25 -0.27 -13.39
CA LEU A 80 2.58 0.27 -13.66
C LEU A 80 2.71 1.73 -13.21
N ILE A 81 1.69 2.55 -13.38
CA ILE A 81 1.70 3.96 -12.95
C ILE A 81 1.54 4.07 -11.43
N ALA A 82 0.66 3.26 -10.84
CA ALA A 82 0.39 3.32 -9.40
C ALA A 82 1.55 2.79 -8.57
N SER A 83 2.26 1.75 -9.01
CA SER A 83 3.29 1.10 -8.20
C SER A 83 4.46 2.01 -7.79
N PRO A 84 5.02 2.90 -8.65
CA PRO A 84 6.03 3.88 -8.24
C PRO A 84 5.51 4.88 -7.20
N PHE A 85 4.24 5.28 -7.29
CA PHE A 85 3.63 6.15 -6.29
C PHE A 85 3.63 5.50 -4.91
N TYR A 86 3.29 4.21 -4.83
CA TYR A 86 3.33 3.45 -3.57
C TYR A 86 4.74 3.24 -3.03
N LEU A 87 5.71 2.96 -3.91
CA LEU A 87 7.11 2.89 -3.52
C LEU A 87 7.59 4.23 -2.95
N GLY A 88 7.30 5.33 -3.63
CA GLY A 88 7.61 6.68 -3.16
C GLY A 88 6.96 6.98 -1.81
N PHE A 89 5.66 6.71 -1.68
CA PHE A 89 4.93 6.91 -0.44
C PHE A 89 5.53 6.11 0.73
N HIS A 90 5.73 4.80 0.59
CA HIS A 90 6.27 3.98 1.67
C HIS A 90 7.73 4.35 2.01
N THR A 91 8.52 4.75 1.01
CA THR A 91 9.89 5.21 1.26
C THR A 91 9.89 6.51 2.04
N LEU A 92 9.06 7.49 1.65
CA LEU A 92 8.93 8.75 2.36
C LEU A 92 8.36 8.56 3.78
N HIS A 93 7.37 7.69 3.94
CA HIS A 93 6.81 7.35 5.25
C HIS A 93 7.83 6.68 6.15
N PHE A 94 8.62 5.74 5.63
CA PHE A 94 9.72 5.13 6.35
C PHE A 94 10.79 6.15 6.79
N ILE A 95 11.14 7.10 5.91
CA ILE A 95 12.09 8.18 6.23
C ILE A 95 11.51 9.14 7.26
N ASP A 96 10.23 9.52 7.15
CA ASP A 96 9.60 10.44 8.10
C ASP A 96 9.50 9.82 9.49
N GLU A 97 9.25 8.52 9.56
CA GLU A 97 9.24 7.80 10.83
C GLU A 97 10.65 7.45 11.33
N TRP A 98 11.68 7.72 10.52
CA TRP A 98 13.03 7.30 10.86
C TRP A 98 13.52 8.03 12.12
N GLY A 99 13.78 7.28 13.18
CA GLY A 99 14.19 7.81 14.48
C GLY A 99 13.05 8.30 15.38
N LYS A 100 11.81 8.37 14.88
CA LYS A 100 10.60 8.64 15.70
C LYS A 100 10.05 7.35 16.30
N MET A 101 10.11 6.27 15.54
CA MET A 101 9.60 4.97 15.95
C MET A 101 10.54 4.27 16.94
N LYS A 102 10.00 3.90 18.11
CA LYS A 102 10.75 3.18 19.17
C LYS A 102 10.59 1.67 19.12
N ASP A 103 9.66 1.16 18.31
CA ASP A 103 9.35 -0.27 18.21
C ASP A 103 10.08 -0.92 17.02
N PRO A 104 11.08 -1.79 17.26
CA PRO A 104 11.83 -2.50 16.21
C PRO A 104 10.95 -3.33 15.27
N VAL A 105 9.79 -3.80 15.72
CA VAL A 105 8.90 -4.61 14.87
C VAL A 105 8.31 -3.74 13.76
N GLN A 106 7.94 -2.50 14.07
CA GLN A 106 7.39 -1.59 13.07
C GLN A 106 8.45 -1.16 12.04
N TRP A 107 9.71 -1.04 12.47
CA TRP A 107 10.84 -0.80 11.57
C TRP A 107 10.99 -1.90 10.53
N VAL A 108 11.01 -3.17 10.98
CA VAL A 108 11.09 -4.33 10.09
C VAL A 108 9.89 -4.36 9.14
N LEU A 109 8.69 -4.08 9.64
CA LEU A 109 7.47 -4.06 8.83
C LEU A 109 7.53 -2.98 7.73
N LEU A 110 7.93 -1.75 8.06
CA LEU A 110 8.03 -0.68 7.07
C LEU A 110 9.14 -0.92 6.06
N THR A 111 10.29 -1.46 6.48
CA THR A 111 11.33 -1.89 5.53
C THR A 111 10.79 -2.96 4.57
N ALA A 112 10.05 -3.95 5.09
CA ALA A 112 9.41 -4.96 4.25
C ALA A 112 8.42 -4.33 3.26
N LEU A 113 7.63 -3.34 3.67
CA LEU A 113 6.70 -2.62 2.79
C LEU A 113 7.40 -1.86 1.66
N VAL A 114 8.54 -1.23 1.94
CA VAL A 114 9.37 -0.58 0.91
C VAL A 114 9.88 -1.61 -0.10
N ILE A 115 10.42 -2.74 0.38
CA ILE A 115 10.91 -3.83 -0.49
C ILE A 115 9.77 -4.40 -1.34
N MET A 116 8.62 -4.71 -0.74
CA MET A 116 7.45 -5.22 -1.45
C MET A 116 6.95 -4.22 -2.50
N SER A 117 6.98 -2.92 -2.20
CA SER A 117 6.61 -1.87 -3.16
C SER A 117 7.60 -1.80 -4.34
N ALA A 118 8.90 -1.97 -4.09
CA ALA A 118 9.89 -2.05 -5.17
C ALA A 118 9.69 -3.30 -6.04
N LEU A 119 9.39 -4.44 -5.43
CA LEU A 119 9.03 -5.67 -6.14
C LEU A 119 7.73 -5.50 -6.94
N LEU A 120 6.78 -4.72 -6.44
CA LEU A 120 5.53 -4.41 -7.15
C LEU A 120 5.80 -3.58 -8.40
N VAL A 121 6.69 -2.58 -8.33
CA VAL A 121 7.12 -1.79 -9.50
C VAL A 121 7.75 -2.71 -10.55
N HIS A 122 8.72 -3.52 -10.13
CA HIS A 122 9.41 -4.45 -11.03
C HIS A 122 8.43 -5.46 -11.66
N SER A 123 7.54 -6.03 -10.87
CA SER A 123 6.54 -7.00 -11.34
C SER A 123 5.51 -6.38 -12.27
N SER A 124 5.07 -5.15 -11.99
CA SER A 124 4.12 -4.42 -12.85
C SER A 124 4.75 -4.04 -14.19
N TRP A 125 6.02 -3.63 -14.19
CA TRP A 125 6.78 -3.39 -15.42
C TRP A 125 6.95 -4.66 -16.25
N SER A 126 7.35 -5.76 -15.61
CA SER A 126 7.49 -7.05 -16.29
C SER A 126 6.17 -7.57 -16.85
N TRP A 127 5.05 -7.33 -16.15
CA TRP A 127 3.71 -7.72 -16.61
C TRP A 127 3.23 -6.87 -17.78
N PHE A 128 3.50 -5.57 -17.77
CA PHE A 128 3.13 -4.67 -18.86
C PHE A 128 3.92 -4.95 -20.16
N ARG A 129 5.21 -5.29 -20.05
CA ARG A 129 6.07 -5.53 -21.22
C ARG A 129 5.75 -6.79 -22.01
N ASP A 130 5.29 -7.86 -21.36
CA ASP A 130 4.98 -9.16 -22.00
C ASP A 130 3.84 -9.09 -23.04
N GLU A 131 3.12 -7.97 -23.16
CA GLU A 131 2.13 -7.75 -24.22
C GLU A 131 2.74 -7.18 -25.50
N ASN A 132 3.88 -6.50 -25.37
CA ASN A 132 4.54 -5.81 -26.49
C ASN A 132 5.69 -6.64 -27.09
N SER A 133 5.80 -7.91 -26.71
CA SER A 133 6.79 -8.90 -27.14
C SER A 133 6.09 -10.16 -27.61
#